data_AF-A0A2V9QFN6-F1
#
_entry.id   AF-A0A2V9QFN6-F1
#
_cell.length_a   1.000
_cell.length_b   1.000
_cell.length_c   1.000
_cell.angle_alpha   90.00
_cell.angle_beta   90.00
_cell.angle_gamma   90.00
#
_symmetry.space_group_name_H-M   'P 1'
#
loop_
_entity.id
_entity.type
_entity.pdbx_description
1 polymer ?
#
loop_
_entity_poly.entity_id
_entity_poly.type
_entity_poly.pdbx_seq_one_letter_code
_entity_poly.pdbx_strand_id
1 'polypeptide(L)' 'MSVIKPEFLQLNVEWNAEPNSPEPRVEVQGFDIILRFYVNPFQFREFEADEFGFLRFVLCTISRWPDE' A
#
# COMPACT_ATOMS: atom_id res chain seq x y z
N MET A 1 41.83 14.96 10.53
CA MET A 1 40.59 14.32 11.02
C MET A 1 39.83 13.84 9.80
N SER A 2 39.55 12.53 9.68
CA SER A 2 38.78 12.01 8.56
C SER A 2 37.29 12.14 8.85
N VAL A 3 36.52 12.67 7.91
CA VAL A 3 35.06 12.81 8.03
C VAL A 3 34.45 11.47 7.65
N ILE A 4 33.81 10.79 8.59
CA ILE A 4 33.02 9.58 8.30
C ILE A 4 31.74 10.07 7.62
N LYS A 5 31.49 9.60 6.40
CA LYS A 5 30.22 9.83 5.71
C LYS A 5 29.26 8.70 6.06
N PRO A 6 27.97 9.00 6.29
CA PRO A 6 26.97 7.95 6.45
C PRO A 6 26.84 7.15 5.15
N GLU A 7 26.76 5.82 5.28
CA GLU A 7 26.44 4.91 4.19
C GLU A 7 25.00 4.43 4.35
N PHE A 8 24.23 4.47 3.26
CA PHE A 8 22.88 3.90 3.24
C PHE A 8 22.97 2.41 2.93
N LEU A 9 22.49 1.56 3.85
CA LEU A 9 22.37 0.12 3.66
C LEU A 9 20.90 -0.27 3.71
N GLN A 10 20.34 -0.70 2.57
CA GLN A 10 18.99 -1.25 2.51
C GLN A 10 18.96 -2.64 3.15
N LEU A 11 18.23 -2.80 4.26
CA LEU A 11 18.09 -4.08 4.97
C LEU A 11 16.87 -4.89 4.50
N ASN A 12 15.90 -4.21 3.92
CA ASN A 12 14.62 -4.74 3.50
C ASN A 12 14.60 -4.91 1.98
N VAL A 13 15.28 -5.96 1.51
CA VAL A 13 15.26 -6.38 0.11
C VAL A 13 13.94 -7.13 -0.14
N GLU A 14 13.22 -6.78 -1.21
CA GLU A 14 11.87 -7.30 -1.55
C GLU A 14 10.73 -6.89 -0.61
N TRP A 15 10.98 -6.01 0.36
CA TRP A 15 9.89 -5.44 1.15
C TRP A 15 9.22 -4.30 0.37
N ASN A 16 7.98 -4.53 -0.02
CA ASN A 16 7.06 -3.54 -0.61
C ASN A 16 6.59 -2.50 0.44
N ALA A 17 7.53 -1.86 1.13
CA ALA A 17 7.30 -0.96 2.26
C ALA A 17 7.21 0.50 1.83
N GLU A 18 7.20 0.82 0.55
CA GLU A 18 7.01 2.21 0.11
C GLU A 18 5.62 2.37 -0.51
N PRO A 19 4.84 3.38 -0.09
CA PRO A 19 5.03 4.10 1.16
C PRO A 19 4.94 3.16 2.38
N ASN A 20 5.59 3.53 3.48
CA ASN A 20 5.56 2.74 4.73
C ASN A 20 4.13 2.52 5.25
N SER A 21 3.19 3.34 4.81
CA SER A 21 1.75 3.16 4.96
C SER A 21 1.07 3.44 3.62
N PRO A 22 0.27 2.50 3.07
CA PRO A 22 -0.45 2.71 1.82
C PRO A 22 -1.65 3.66 1.96
N GLU A 23 -1.91 4.20 3.16
CA GLU A 23 -3.02 5.10 3.49
C GLU A 23 -4.37 4.64 2.88
N PRO A 24 -4.83 3.42 3.21
CA PRO A 24 -6.00 2.84 2.58
C PRO A 24 -7.26 3.65 2.90
N ARG A 25 -8.06 3.92 1.87
CA ARG A 25 -9.41 4.49 1.99
C ARG A 25 -10.43 3.58 1.35
N VAL A 26 -11.48 3.28 2.10
CA VAL A 26 -12.54 2.35 1.69
C VAL A 26 -13.83 3.12 1.45
N GLU A 27 -14.46 2.85 0.32
CA GLU A 27 -15.79 3.34 -0.04
C GLU A 27 -16.70 2.16 -0.38
N VAL A 28 -17.95 2.18 0.09
CA VAL A 28 -18.95 1.16 -0.23
C VAL A 28 -19.89 1.71 -1.30
N GLN A 29 -19.99 1.03 -2.44
CA GLN A 29 -20.85 1.36 -3.57
C GLN A 29 -21.83 0.22 -3.84
N GLY A 30 -22.98 0.25 -3.17
CA GLY A 30 -23.95 -0.85 -3.24
C GLY A 30 -23.39 -2.11 -2.59
N PHE A 31 -23.19 -3.17 -3.37
CA PHE A 31 -22.54 -4.41 -2.92
C PHE A 31 -21.03 -4.43 -3.20
N ASP A 32 -20.49 -3.38 -3.81
CA ASP A 32 -19.07 -3.32 -4.15
C ASP A 32 -18.30 -2.51 -3.12
N ILE A 33 -17.04 -2.87 -2.92
CA ILE A 33 -16.10 -2.14 -2.07
C ILE A 33 -14.98 -1.61 -2.94
N ILE A 34 -14.76 -0.30 -2.91
CA ILE A 34 -13.64 0.37 -3.56
C ILE A 34 -12.58 0.69 -2.51
N LEU A 35 -11.40 0.12 -2.69
CA LEU A 35 -10.20 0.42 -1.90
C LEU A 35 -9.28 1.32 -2.74
N ARG A 36 -9.01 2.53 -2.25
CA ARG A 36 -7.97 3.42 -2.77
C ARG A 36 -6.76 3.37 -1.86
N PHE A 37 -5.56 3.35 -2.42
CA PHE A 37 -4.30 3.32 -1.68
C PHE A 37 -3.16 3.89 -2.52
N TYR A 38 -2.08 4.34 -1.89
CA TYR A 38 -0.87 4.76 -2.61
C TYR A 38 -0.11 3.53 -3.14
N VAL A 39 0.38 3.61 -4.38
CA VAL A 39 1.20 2.55 -5.00
C VAL A 39 2.68 2.74 -4.66
N ASN A 40 3.49 1.69 -4.85
CA ASN A 40 4.92 1.73 -4.55
C ASN A 40 5.75 2.17 -5.77
N PRO A 41 6.20 3.45 -5.86
CA PRO A 41 7.03 3.92 -6.98
C PRO A 41 8.48 3.40 -6.93
N PHE A 42 8.97 2.97 -5.76
CA PHE A 42 10.34 2.47 -5.60
C PHE A 42 10.49 1.05 -6.16
N GLN A 43 9.46 0.22 -5.97
CA GLN A 43 9.41 -1.13 -6.50
C GLN A 43 8.93 -1.16 -7.96
N PHE A 44 7.97 -0.29 -8.31
CA PHE A 44 7.33 -0.27 -9.62
C PHE A 44 7.53 1.11 -10.27
N ARG A 45 8.46 1.18 -11.22
CA ARG A 45 8.92 2.44 -11.84
C ARG A 45 7.91 3.08 -12.78
N GLU A 46 6.84 2.36 -13.11
CA GLU A 46 5.73 2.87 -13.90
C GLU A 46 4.83 3.85 -13.13
N PHE A 47 4.96 3.91 -11.80
CA PHE A 47 4.12 4.76 -10.95
C PHE A 47 4.87 5.96 -10.38
N GLU A 48 4.11 7.03 -10.17
CA GLU A 48 4.59 8.24 -9.49
C GLU A 48 4.36 8.17 -7.96
N ALA A 49 5.09 8.99 -7.20
CA ALA A 49 5.10 8.91 -5.73
C ALA A 49 3.74 9.20 -5.06
N ASP A 50 2.91 10.05 -5.67
CA ASP A 50 1.58 10.42 -5.16
C ASP A 50 0.45 9.69 -5.92
N GLU A 51 0.79 8.65 -6.67
CA GLU A 51 -0.19 7.92 -7.47
C GLU A 51 -1.04 6.98 -6.62
N PHE A 52 -2.32 6.87 -6.97
CA PHE A 52 -3.27 6.00 -6.29
C PHE A 52 -3.63 4.78 -7.14
N GLY A 53 -3.55 3.61 -6.52
CA GLY A 53 -4.15 2.38 -7.00
C GLY A 53 -5.58 2.22 -6.50
N PHE A 54 -6.37 1.48 -7.27
CA PHE A 54 -7.75 1.13 -6.91
C PHE A 54 -7.96 -0.37 -7.04
N LEU A 55 -8.52 -0.98 -5.99
CA LEU A 55 -9.07 -2.33 -6.06
C LEU A 55 -10.59 -2.24 -5.87
N ARG A 56 -11.33 -2.90 -6.76
CA ARG A 56 -12.78 -3.05 -6.64
C ARG A 56 -13.09 -4.50 -6.31
N PHE A 57 -13.65 -4.71 -5.12
CA PHE A 57 -14.26 -5.98 -4.75
C PHE A 57 -15.72 -5.91 -5.15
N VAL A 58 -16.16 -6.87 -5.97
CA VAL A 58 -17.51 -6.88 -6.54
C VAL A 58 -18.41 -7.85 -5.78
N LEU A 59 -19.69 -7.51 -5.65
CA LEU A 59 -20.72 -8.37 -5.07
C LEU A 59 -20.35 -8.93 -3.68
N CYS A 60 -19.75 -8.10 -2.83
CA CYS A 60 -19.38 -8.45 -1.48
C CYS A 60 -20.62 -8.69 -0.62
N THR A 61 -20.54 -9.73 0.21
CA THR A 61 -21.55 -10.05 1.21
C THR A 61 -20.95 -9.87 2.59
N ILE A 62 -21.78 -9.45 3.55
CA ILE A 62 -21.36 -9.35 4.95
C ILE A 62 -21.36 -10.75 5.56
N SER A 63 -20.16 -11.26 5.88
CA SER A 63 -20.01 -12.42 6.74
C SER A 63 -19.83 -11.96 8.18
N ARG A 64 -20.65 -12.49 9.09
CA ARG A 64 -20.35 -12.42 10.52
C ARG A 64 -19.41 -13.57 10.85
N TRP A 65 -18.31 -13.26 11.52
CA TRP A 65 -17.56 -14.29 12.22
C TRP A 65 -18.47 -14.85 13.31
N PRO A 66 -18.59 -16.18 13.46
CA PRO A 66 -19.27 -16.74 14.62
C PRO A 66 -18.46 -16.31 15.86
N ASP A 67 -19.16 -15.79 16.87
CA ASP A 67 -18.57 -15.44 18.16
C ASP A 67 -17.77 -16.65 18.71
N GLU A 68 -16.57 -16.42 19.26
CA GLU A 68 -15.67 -17.44 19.85
C GLU A 68 -16.30 -18.24 21.00
#